data_AF-A0A7X9E166-F1
#
_entry.id   AF-A0A7X9E166-F1
#
_cell.length_a   1.000
_cell.length_b   1.000
_cell.length_c   1.000
_cell.angle_alpha   90.00
_cell.angle_beta   90.00
_cell.angle_gamma   90.00
#
_symmetry.space_group_name_H-M   'P 1'
#
loop_
_entity.id
_entity.type
_entity.pdbx_description
1 polymer ?
#
loop_
_entity_poly.entity_id
_entity_poly.type
_entity_poly.pdbx_seq_one_letter_code
_entity_poly.pdbx_strand_id
1 'polypeptide(L)'
;MQHLQYLPYGELFVSQMSGSFDSRFKFTDKERDTETNLDYFGARYYDSDLSQLLSVDPMSDKRPNISPYNYCQWNPVGRTDPNGALDGWVEDPANPNAGV
;
A
#
# COMPACT_ATOMS: atom_id res chain seq x y z
N MET A 1 21.27 -8.92 7.78
CA MET A 1 19.91 -9.46 7.53
C MET A 1 18.90 -8.52 8.15
N GLN A 2 17.75 -8.33 7.51
CA GLN A 2 16.64 -7.54 8.03
C GLN A 2 15.40 -8.43 8.11
N HIS A 3 14.70 -8.40 9.24
CA HIS A 3 13.45 -9.11 9.50
C HIS A 3 12.42 -8.12 10.01
N LEU A 4 11.34 -7.97 9.25
CA LEU A 4 10.25 -7.03 9.51
C LEU A 4 8.94 -7.80 9.60
N GLN A 5 8.12 -7.47 10.59
CA GLN A 5 6.74 -7.96 10.69
C GLN A 5 5.81 -6.75 10.76
N TYR A 6 4.66 -6.88 10.13
CA TYR A 6 3.69 -5.80 10.03
C TYR A 6 2.35 -6.26 10.61
N LEU A 7 1.61 -5.30 11.19
CA LEU A 7 0.18 -5.46 11.39
C LEU A 7 -0.54 -5.47 10.03
N PRO A 8 -1.84 -5.86 9.98
CA PRO A 8 -2.56 -5.98 8.72
C PRO A 8 -2.48 -4.77 7.80
N TYR A 9 -2.45 -3.55 8.36
CA TYR A 9 -2.38 -2.29 7.62
C TYR A 9 -0.95 -1.77 7.39
N GLY A 10 0.09 -2.55 7.65
CA GLY A 10 1.46 -2.15 7.34
C GLY A 10 2.19 -1.38 8.44
N GLU A 11 1.54 -1.16 9.59
CA GLU A 11 2.20 -0.66 10.81
C GLU A 11 3.29 -1.66 11.22
N LEU A 12 4.48 -1.15 11.54
CA LEU A 12 5.64 -1.98 11.83
C LEU A 12 5.53 -2.57 13.24
N PHE A 13 5.29 -3.88 13.33
CA PHE A 13 5.17 -4.59 14.61
C PHE A 13 6.52 -5.06 15.15
N VAL A 14 7.36 -5.65 14.29
CA VAL A 14 8.70 -6.11 14.66
C VAL A 14 9.71 -5.57 13.67
N SER A 15 10.81 -5.00 14.18
CA SER A 15 11.95 -4.58 13.39
C SER A 15 13.24 -5.14 13.98
N GLN A 16 13.89 -6.03 13.22
CA GLN A 16 15.17 -6.64 13.59
C GLN A 16 16.14 -6.46 12.44
N MET A 17 17.28 -5.83 12.72
CA MET A 17 18.33 -5.60 11.74
C MET A 17 19.67 -6.08 12.29
N SER A 18 20.41 -6.83 11.48
CA SER A 18 21.79 -7.22 11.75
C SER A 18 22.70 -6.41 10.83
N GLY A 19 23.46 -5.47 11.43
CA GLY A 19 24.33 -4.52 10.75
C GLY A 19 23.64 -3.18 10.48
N SER A 20 24.16 -2.42 9.50
CA SER A 20 23.64 -1.12 9.09
C SER A 20 22.73 -1.16 7.86
N PHE A 21 22.34 -2.35 7.41
CA PHE A 21 21.47 -2.51 6.24
C PHE A 21 20.01 -2.23 6.62
N ASP A 22 19.42 -1.24 5.94
CA ASP A 22 18.01 -0.91 6.05
C ASP A 22 17.40 -0.73 4.66
N SER A 23 16.47 -1.61 4.26
CA SER A 23 15.80 -1.52 2.96
C SER A 23 14.90 -0.30 2.89
N ARG A 24 14.96 0.49 1.81
CA ARG A 24 13.96 1.56 1.59
C ARG A 24 12.57 1.01 1.27
N PHE A 25 12.49 -0.20 0.74
CA PHE A 25 11.23 -0.88 0.43
C PHE A 25 10.75 -1.67 1.64
N LYS A 26 9.50 -1.42 2.04
CA LYS A 26 8.88 -1.90 3.28
C LYS A 26 7.58 -2.65 2.96
N PHE A 27 6.46 -2.18 3.50
CA PHE A 27 5.16 -2.81 3.37
C PHE A 27 4.73 -2.87 1.89
N THR A 28 4.28 -4.04 1.44
CA THR A 28 3.83 -4.27 0.05
C THR A 28 4.82 -3.83 -1.03
N ASP A 29 6.12 -3.91 -0.73
CA ASP A 29 7.22 -3.52 -1.62
C ASP A 29 7.16 -2.03 -2.05
N LYS A 30 6.59 -1.18 -1.19
CA LYS A 30 6.55 0.27 -1.39
C LYS A 30 7.72 0.94 -0.70
N GLU A 31 8.25 1.97 -1.36
CA GLU A 31 9.31 2.78 -0.79
C GLU A 31 8.74 3.60 0.36
N ARG A 32 9.37 3.47 1.53
CA ARG A 32 9.06 4.27 2.70
C ARG A 32 9.98 5.45 2.76
N ASP A 33 9.39 6.64 2.78
CA ASP A 33 10.11 7.86 3.06
C ASP A 33 10.50 7.89 4.55
N THR A 34 11.79 8.06 4.82
CA THR A 34 12.34 8.08 6.19
C THR A 34 12.03 9.37 6.93
N GLU A 35 11.71 10.47 6.24
CA GLU A 35 11.38 11.75 6.88
C GLU A 35 9.95 11.75 7.42
N THR A 36 9.02 11.14 6.67
CA THR A 36 7.59 11.16 6.98
C THR A 36 7.02 9.83 7.48
N ASN A 37 7.76 8.72 7.30
CA ASN A 37 7.29 7.33 7.49
C ASN A 37 6.12 6.91 6.58
N LEU A 38 5.88 7.66 5.51
CA LEU A 38 4.83 7.36 4.54
C LEU A 38 5.33 6.43 3.45
N ASP A 39 4.44 5.58 2.97
CA ASP A 39 4.71 4.72 1.81
C ASP A 39 4.27 5.38 0.52
N TYR A 40 5.15 5.41 -0.47
CA TYR A 40 4.82 5.92 -1.78
C TYR A 40 4.24 4.80 -2.67
N PHE A 41 2.95 4.90 -2.98
CA PHE A 41 2.25 3.94 -3.85
C PHE A 41 2.23 4.34 -5.33
N GLY A 42 2.80 5.50 -5.69
CA GLY A 42 2.77 6.03 -7.05
C GLY A 42 1.74 7.15 -7.18
N ALA A 43 0.45 6.81 -7.16
CA ALA A 43 -0.61 7.82 -7.24
C ALA A 43 -0.84 8.57 -5.93
N ARG A 44 -0.57 7.92 -4.78
CA ARG A 44 -0.87 8.43 -3.45
C ARG A 44 0.21 8.04 -2.43
N TYR A 45 0.26 8.78 -1.34
CA TYR A 45 1.00 8.38 -0.13
C TYR A 45 0.05 7.64 0.82
N TYR A 46 0.57 6.60 1.46
CA TYR A 46 -0.13 5.77 2.41
C TYR A 46 0.47 5.94 3.81
N ASP A 47 -0.41 6.12 4.79
CA ASP A 47 -0.07 6.18 6.20
C ASP A 47 -0.50 4.87 6.86
N SER A 48 0.50 4.07 7.25
CA SER A 48 0.31 2.78 7.91
C SER A 48 -0.27 2.90 9.32
N ASP A 49 0.02 4.00 10.02
CA ASP A 49 -0.44 4.24 11.40
C ASP A 49 -1.92 4.66 11.39
N LEU A 50 -2.33 5.45 10.40
CA LEU A 50 -3.74 5.82 10.18
C LEU A 50 -4.54 4.80 9.38
N SER A 51 -3.87 3.80 8.79
CA SER A 51 -4.47 2.78 7.92
C SER A 51 -5.18 3.37 6.68
N GLN A 52 -4.70 4.51 6.16
CA GLN A 52 -5.39 5.31 5.14
C GLN A 52 -4.45 5.90 4.08
N LEU A 53 -5.00 6.14 2.89
CA LEU A 53 -4.34 6.92 1.85
C LEU A 53 -4.55 8.41 2.12
N LEU A 54 -3.52 9.23 1.91
CA LEU A 54 -3.53 10.64 2.30
C LEU A 54 -4.17 11.60 1.29
N SER A 55 -4.56 11.09 0.12
CA SER A 55 -5.24 11.87 -0.91
C SER A 55 -6.43 11.11 -1.48
N VAL A 56 -7.37 11.87 -2.05
CA VAL A 56 -8.58 11.34 -2.70
C VAL A 56 -8.19 10.40 -3.82
N ASP A 57 -8.81 9.22 -3.87
CA ASP A 57 -8.64 8.27 -4.96
C ASP A 57 -8.98 8.91 -6.33
N PRO A 58 -8.03 8.91 -7.30
CA PRO A 58 -8.31 9.37 -8.66
C PRO A 58 -9.47 8.64 -9.35
N MET A 59 -9.82 7.43 -8.89
CA MET A 59 -10.94 6.62 -9.38
C MET A 59 -12.10 6.51 -8.38
N SER A 60 -12.18 7.44 -7.42
CA SER A 60 -13.27 7.49 -6.44
C SER A 60 -14.67 7.56 -7.07
N ASP A 61 -14.79 8.16 -8.25
CA ASP A 61 -16.01 8.20 -9.06
C ASP A 61 -16.53 6.81 -9.46
N LYS A 62 -15.62 5.85 -9.71
CA LYS A 62 -15.96 4.46 -10.05
C LYS A 62 -16.37 3.62 -8.83
N ARG A 63 -16.13 4.11 -7.61
CA ARG A 63 -16.35 3.39 -6.35
C ARG A 63 -17.07 4.26 -5.31
N PRO A 64 -18.30 4.75 -5.61
CA PRO A 64 -19.01 5.68 -4.74
C PRO A 64 -19.40 5.07 -3.37
N ASN A 65 -19.37 3.75 -3.24
CA ASN A 65 -19.72 3.00 -2.04
C ASN A 65 -18.56 2.82 -1.06
N ILE A 66 -17.36 3.34 -1.36
CA ILE A 66 -16.16 3.19 -0.55
C ILE A 66 -15.58 4.58 -0.27
N SER A 67 -15.00 4.76 0.92
CA SER A 67 -14.30 6.01 1.26
C SER A 67 -13.16 6.25 0.27
N PRO A 68 -13.00 7.47 -0.29
CA PRO A 68 -11.90 7.78 -1.22
C PRO A 68 -10.49 7.70 -0.60
N TYR A 69 -10.41 7.50 0.72
CA TYR A 69 -9.17 7.37 1.48
C TYR A 69 -8.90 5.92 1.95
N ASN A 70 -9.74 4.96 1.57
CA ASN A 70 -9.58 3.58 2.00
C ASN A 70 -8.31 2.95 1.41
N TYR A 71 -7.71 2.01 2.14
CA TYR A 71 -6.69 1.11 1.62
C TYR A 71 -7.29 -0.30 1.41
N CYS A 72 -7.00 -0.93 0.27
CA CYS A 72 -7.35 -2.34 -0.02
C CYS A 72 -8.82 -2.77 0.24
N GLN A 73 -9.80 -1.88 0.01
CA GLN A 73 -11.22 -2.07 0.36
C GLN A 73 -11.42 -2.56 1.80
N TRP A 74 -10.63 -2.05 2.75
CA TRP A 74 -10.63 -2.48 4.16
C TRP A 74 -10.20 -3.94 4.39
N ASN A 75 -9.57 -4.57 3.40
CA ASN A 75 -9.05 -5.94 3.48
C ASN A 75 -7.58 -6.02 3.03
N PRO A 76 -6.64 -5.47 3.83
CA PRO A 76 -5.22 -5.43 3.48
C PRO A 76 -4.50 -6.79 3.66
N VAL A 77 -5.17 -7.79 4.24
CA VAL A 77 -4.63 -9.16 4.36
C VAL A 77 -4.86 -9.95 3.07
N GLY A 78 -6.03 -9.77 2.44
CA GLY A 78 -6.40 -10.48 1.22
C GLY A 78 -6.14 -9.71 -0.07
N ARG A 79 -5.78 -8.42 0.00
CA ARG A 79 -5.65 -7.54 -1.18
C ARG A 79 -4.44 -6.62 -1.02
N THR A 80 -3.87 -6.23 -2.15
CA THR A 80 -2.75 -5.30 -2.24
C THR A 80 -3.06 -4.26 -3.31
N ASP A 81 -2.78 -2.98 -3.04
CA ASP A 81 -2.89 -1.91 -4.02
C ASP A 81 -1.56 -1.71 -4.77
N PRO A 82 -1.46 -2.05 -6.07
CA PRO A 82 -0.20 -1.95 -6.79
C PRO A 82 0.23 -0.52 -7.12
N ASN A 83 -0.71 0.42 -7.29
CA ASN A 83 -0.43 1.76 -7.83
C ASN A 83 -1.04 2.90 -7.00
N GLY A 84 -1.71 2.59 -5.90
CA GLY A 84 -2.38 3.56 -5.07
C GLY A 84 -3.59 4.17 -5.74
N ALA A 85 -4.23 3.54 -6.73
CA ALA A 85 -5.43 4.04 -7.39
C ALA A 85 -6.51 2.97 -7.54
N LEU A 86 -6.12 1.70 -7.65
CA LEU A 86 -7.05 0.58 -7.67
C LEU A 86 -6.40 -0.66 -7.04
N ASP A 87 -6.94 -1.07 -5.91
CA ASP A 87 -6.65 -2.34 -5.23
C ASP A 87 -7.34 -3.58 -5.85
N GLY A 88 -7.79 -3.49 -7.10
CA GLY A 88 -8.52 -4.56 -7.77
C GLY A 88 -8.25 -4.60 -9.26
N TRP A 89 -8.72 -5.68 -9.88
CA TRP A 89 -8.70 -5.91 -11.32
C TRP A 89 -9.13 -4.66 -12.09
N VAL A 90 -8.18 -4.03 -12.77
CA VAL A 90 -8.51 -3.34 -14.01
C VAL A 90 -8.61 -4.47 -15.03
N GLU A 91 -9.81 -4.73 -15.57
CA GLU A 91 -9.85 -5.40 -16.87
C GLU A 91 -9.10 -4.47 -17.82
N ASP A 92 -7.83 -4.76 -18.08
CA ASP A 92 -7.15 -4.18 -19.21
C ASP A 92 -7.76 -4.84 -20.45
N PRO A 93 -8.54 -4.13 -21.28
CA PRO A 93 -9.10 -4.72 -22.49
C PRO A 93 -8.00 -5.20 -23.45
N ALA A 94 -6.73 -4.79 -23.26
CA ALA A 94 -5.57 -5.27 -24.00
C ALA A 94 -4.81 -6.43 -23.32
N ASN A 95 -5.07 -6.73 -22.04
CA ASN A 95 -4.41 -7.82 -21.32
C ASN A 95 -5.37 -8.53 -20.34
N PRO A 96 -6.09 -9.58 -20.81
CA PRO A 96 -7.03 -10.34 -19.99
C PRO A 96 -6.36 -11.18 -18.88
N ASN A 97 -5.02 -11.20 -18.82
CA ASN A 97 -4.25 -11.97 -17.85
C ASN A 97 -3.51 -11.07 -16.84
N ALA A 98 -3.87 -9.80 -16.70
CA ALA A 98 -3.25 -8.87 -15.73
C ALA A 98 -3.58 -9.18 -14.25
N GLY A 99 -4.06 -10.39 -13.96
CA GLY A 99 -4.28 -10.93 -12.64
C GLY A 99 -3.06 -11.64 -12.09
N VAL A 100 -2.72 -11.34 -10.85
CA VAL A 100 -2.18 -12.38 -9.95
C VAL A 100 -3.27 -13.38 -9.59
#